data_AF-A0A382G708-F1
#
_entry.id   AF-A0A382G708-F1
#
_cell.length_a   1.000
_cell.length_b   1.000
_cell.length_c   1.000
_cell.angle_alpha   90.00
_cell.angle_beta   90.00
_cell.angle_gamma   90.00
#
_symmetry.space_group_name_H-M   'P 1'
#
loop_
_entity.id
_entity.type
_entity.pdbx_description
1 polymer ?
#
loop_
_entity_poly.entity_id
_entity_poly.type
_entity_poly.pdbx_seq_one_letter_code
_entity_poly.pdbx_strand_id
1 'polypeptide(L)'
;MSITEDTRELNSYIDRKVDILSVASFKGNEHIVRLKLKFDIKKIREALDEVSAKSEFKTAASGFHALAMTRRKNHTVESDKDLVGRYYTRIDESYEEVAKDELIDESAYTELVDVFKGTYFENIYKELSARYPIGRVRILEKDSFNCNSWHRDPEPRIHIP
;
A
#
# COMPACT_ATOMS: atom_id res chain seq x y z
N MET A 1 12.03 38.80 -10.80
CA MET A 1 12.47 38.85 -9.39
C MET A 1 13.95 39.19 -9.39
N SER A 2 14.38 40.01 -8.43
CA SER A 2 15.79 40.36 -8.27
C SER A 2 16.53 39.30 -7.45
N ILE A 3 17.84 39.16 -7.67
CA ILE A 3 18.72 38.24 -6.91
C ILE A 3 18.55 38.45 -5.39
N THR A 4 18.35 39.70 -4.97
CA THR A 4 18.16 40.07 -3.56
C THR A 4 16.85 39.55 -2.98
N GLU A 5 15.77 39.58 -3.77
CA GLU A 5 14.47 39.04 -3.36
C GLU A 5 14.51 37.52 -3.24
N ASP A 6 15.10 36.84 -4.23
CA ASP A 6 15.26 35.38 -4.22
C ASP A 6 16.10 34.92 -3.02
N THR A 7 17.19 35.63 -2.74
CA THR A 7 18.07 35.35 -1.59
C THR A 7 17.33 35.52 -0.26
N ARG A 8 16.53 36.58 -0.13
CA ARG A 8 15.76 36.85 1.07
C ARG A 8 14.69 35.78 1.30
N GLU A 9 14.02 35.34 0.24
CA GLU A 9 13.01 34.28 0.30
C GLU A 9 13.65 32.96 0.74
N LEU A 10 14.73 32.53 0.08
CA LEU A 10 15.39 31.26 0.39
C LEU A 10 15.92 31.23 1.84
N ASN A 11 16.55 32.32 2.29
CA ASN A 11 17.02 32.43 3.67
C ASN A 11 15.86 32.31 4.68
N SER A 12 14.68 32.84 4.37
CA SER A 12 13.51 32.70 5.24
C SER A 12 13.06 31.24 5.43
N TYR A 13 13.27 30.39 4.42
CA TYR A 13 12.99 28.95 4.53
C TYR A 13 14.08 28.19 5.28
N ILE A 14 15.35 28.53 5.06
CA ILE A 14 16.49 27.91 5.76
C ILE A 14 16.45 28.22 7.27
N ASP A 15 16.16 29.46 7.63
CA ASP A 15 16.11 29.92 9.02
C ASP A 15 14.93 29.33 9.78
N ARG A 16 13.87 28.92 9.06
CA ARG A 16 12.76 28.16 9.62
C ARG A 16 13.21 26.72 9.84
N LYS A 17 13.92 26.42 10.92
CA LYS A 17 14.25 25.03 11.33
C LYS A 17 13.01 24.13 11.21
N VAL A 18 12.96 23.32 10.16
CA VAL A 18 11.85 22.40 9.86
C VAL A 18 12.02 21.06 10.59
N ASP A 19 13.14 20.86 11.29
CA ASP A 19 13.37 19.72 12.17
C ASP A 19 12.32 19.68 13.27
N ILE A 20 11.27 18.92 13.01
CA ILE A 20 10.28 18.56 13.98
C ILE A 20 10.82 17.35 14.76
N LEU A 21 10.71 17.40 16.09
CA LEU A 21 11.16 16.34 16.99
C LEU A 21 10.56 14.97 16.67
N SER A 22 9.49 14.92 15.86
CA SER A 22 8.85 13.69 15.41
C SER A 22 7.97 13.94 14.18
N VAL A 23 8.15 13.13 13.13
CA VAL A 23 7.21 12.97 12.00
C VAL A 23 6.07 11.98 12.33
N ALA A 24 5.96 11.49 13.56
CA ALA A 24 5.15 10.32 13.90
C ALA A 24 3.63 10.56 13.99
N SER A 25 3.14 11.76 13.67
CA SER A 25 1.70 12.03 13.63
C SER A 25 1.15 11.86 12.22
N PHE A 26 0.02 11.16 12.11
CA PHE A 26 -0.70 10.99 10.85
C PHE A 26 -1.17 12.36 10.33
N LYS A 27 -0.81 12.70 9.08
CA LYS A 27 -1.25 13.91 8.37
C LYS A 27 -2.23 13.53 7.27
N GLY A 28 -3.52 13.54 7.60
CA GLY A 28 -4.59 13.22 6.65
C GLY A 28 -5.05 14.42 5.82
N ASN A 29 -5.93 14.14 4.86
CA ASN A 29 -6.70 15.11 4.08
C ASN A 29 -8.05 14.48 3.66
N GLU A 30 -8.81 15.12 2.79
CA GLU A 30 -10.11 14.65 2.27
C GLU A 30 -10.03 13.31 1.52
N HIS A 31 -8.84 12.91 1.06
CA HIS A 31 -8.59 11.66 0.33
C HIS A 31 -7.85 10.60 1.17
N ILE A 32 -7.08 11.01 2.18
CA ILE A 32 -6.29 10.15 3.05
C ILE A 32 -6.80 10.30 4.48
N VAL A 33 -7.65 9.36 4.88
CA VAL A 33 -8.35 9.39 6.17
C VAL A 33 -7.85 8.28 7.10
N ARG A 34 -7.76 8.58 8.39
CA ARG A 34 -7.42 7.58 9.41
C ARG A 34 -8.67 6.88 9.90
N LEU A 35 -8.70 5.56 9.78
CA LEU A 35 -9.78 4.74 10.35
C LEU A 35 -9.66 4.64 11.87
N LYS A 36 -10.80 4.46 12.55
CA LYS A 36 -10.86 4.18 14.00
C LYS A 36 -10.48 2.73 14.33
N LEU A 37 -10.60 1.83 13.36
CA LEU A 37 -10.23 0.43 13.49
C LEU A 37 -8.74 0.29 13.81
N LYS A 38 -8.40 -0.57 14.76
CA LYS A 38 -7.03 -0.81 15.22
C LYS A 38 -6.78 -2.31 15.32
N PHE A 39 -5.56 -2.69 15.02
CA PHE A 39 -5.05 -4.05 15.18
C PHE A 39 -3.81 -4.04 16.08
N ASP A 40 -3.51 -5.17 16.67
CA ASP A 40 -2.34 -5.34 17.54
C ASP A 40 -1.08 -5.53 16.70
N ILE A 41 -0.21 -4.53 16.68
CA ILE A 41 1.03 -4.55 15.88
C ILE A 41 1.99 -5.67 16.29
N LYS A 42 1.98 -6.11 17.56
CA LYS A 42 2.84 -7.21 17.99
C LYS A 42 2.38 -8.52 17.35
N LYS A 43 1.07 -8.77 17.36
CA LYS A 43 0.47 -9.95 16.73
C LYS A 43 0.59 -9.93 15.21
N ILE A 44 0.57 -8.75 14.58
CA ILE A 44 0.84 -8.62 13.14
C ILE A 44 2.26 -9.10 12.83
N ARG A 45 3.25 -8.65 13.61
CA ARG A 45 4.66 -9.05 13.42
C ARG A 45 4.87 -10.54 13.66
N GLU A 46 4.30 -11.09 14.74
CA GLU A 46 4.34 -12.53 15.02
C GLU A 46 3.73 -13.34 13.87
N ALA A 47 2.56 -12.93 13.37
CA ALA A 47 1.92 -13.58 12.23
C ALA A 47 2.75 -13.45 10.94
N LEU A 48 3.44 -12.33 10.74
CA LEU A 48 4.35 -12.15 9.60
C LEU A 48 5.53 -13.12 9.69
N ASP A 49 6.15 -13.26 10.86
CA ASP A 49 7.25 -14.21 11.07
C ASP A 49 6.79 -15.65 10.81
N GLU A 50 5.59 -16.03 11.26
CA GLU A 50 5.00 -17.35 11.02
C GLU A 50 4.73 -17.65 9.54
N VAL A 51 4.26 -16.64 8.78
CA VAL A 51 3.95 -16.78 7.35
C VAL A 51 5.21 -16.78 6.51
N SER A 52 6.15 -15.88 6.79
CA SER A 52 7.42 -15.76 6.06
C SER A 52 8.28 -17.02 6.18
N ALA A 53 8.10 -17.81 7.25
CA ALA A 53 8.75 -19.12 7.39
C ALA A 53 8.15 -20.22 6.47
N LYS A 54 6.95 -20.00 5.91
CA LYS A 54 6.17 -21.00 5.13
C LYS A 54 5.86 -20.54 3.71
N SER A 55 6.20 -19.32 3.34
CA SER A 55 5.84 -18.72 2.05
C SER A 55 6.90 -17.74 1.60
N GLU A 56 7.06 -17.63 0.29
CA GLU A 56 7.98 -16.70 -0.33
C GLU A 56 7.22 -15.51 -0.91
N PHE A 57 7.74 -14.31 -0.69
CA PHE A 57 7.22 -13.13 -1.34
C PHE A 57 7.55 -13.17 -2.82
N LYS A 58 6.59 -12.81 -3.65
CA LYS A 58 6.85 -12.58 -5.06
C LYS A 58 7.53 -11.23 -5.24
N THR A 59 8.72 -11.25 -5.80
CA THR A 59 9.47 -10.04 -6.13
C THR A 59 9.00 -9.49 -7.48
N ALA A 60 8.37 -8.33 -7.45
CA ALA A 60 8.12 -7.51 -8.62
C ALA A 60 9.34 -6.64 -8.94
N ALA A 61 9.30 -5.97 -10.09
CA ALA A 61 10.34 -5.02 -10.48
C ALA A 61 10.57 -3.95 -9.40
N SER A 62 11.80 -3.43 -9.35
CA SER A 62 12.18 -2.32 -8.49
C SER A 62 11.99 -2.58 -6.99
N GLY A 63 12.39 -3.74 -6.45
CA GLY A 63 12.47 -3.98 -5.00
C GLY A 63 11.13 -3.95 -4.26
N PHE A 64 10.05 -4.33 -4.97
CA PHE A 64 8.71 -4.44 -4.42
C PHE A 64 8.35 -5.91 -4.26
N HIS A 65 7.97 -6.30 -3.06
CA HIS A 65 7.67 -7.67 -2.70
C HIS A 65 6.21 -7.76 -2.27
N ALA A 66 5.48 -8.74 -2.78
CA ALA A 66 4.09 -8.91 -2.43
C ALA A 66 3.75 -10.38 -2.18
N LEU A 67 2.87 -10.59 -1.19
CA LEU A 67 2.28 -11.88 -0.88
C LEU A 67 0.76 -11.71 -0.85
N ALA A 68 0.03 -12.43 -1.70
CA ALA A 68 -1.42 -12.32 -1.74
C ALA A 68 -2.01 -13.05 -0.54
N MET A 69 -2.89 -12.37 0.20
CA MET A 69 -3.64 -12.97 1.31
C MET A 69 -4.96 -13.59 0.83
N THR A 70 -5.54 -13.02 -0.21
CA THR A 70 -6.82 -13.47 -0.79
C THR A 70 -6.64 -13.94 -2.22
N ARG A 71 -7.41 -14.96 -2.61
CA ARG A 71 -7.46 -15.51 -3.97
C ARG A 71 -8.89 -15.60 -4.48
N ARG A 72 -9.02 -15.75 -5.80
CA ARG A 72 -10.31 -16.05 -6.43
C ARG A 72 -10.79 -17.45 -6.06
N LYS A 73 -12.10 -17.60 -5.93
CA LYS A 73 -12.72 -18.91 -5.70
C LYS A 73 -12.26 -19.91 -6.78
N ASN A 74 -11.89 -21.11 -6.35
CA ASN A 74 -11.42 -22.22 -7.21
C ASN A 74 -10.15 -21.94 -8.04
N HIS A 75 -9.35 -20.92 -7.69
CA HIS A 75 -8.04 -20.71 -8.31
C HIS A 75 -6.92 -21.18 -7.37
N THR A 76 -6.01 -22.01 -7.89
CA THR A 76 -4.86 -22.54 -7.14
C THR A 76 -3.58 -21.75 -7.35
N VAL A 77 -3.49 -21.02 -8.46
CA VAL A 77 -2.29 -20.25 -8.84
C VAL A 77 -2.58 -18.77 -8.63
N GLU A 78 -1.81 -18.14 -7.74
CA GLU A 78 -1.71 -16.69 -7.70
C GLU A 78 -0.96 -16.25 -8.95
N SER A 79 -1.62 -15.62 -9.91
CA SER A 79 -0.94 -15.04 -11.07
C SER A 79 -0.31 -13.71 -10.69
N ASP A 80 0.75 -13.28 -11.38
CA ASP A 80 1.36 -11.97 -11.09
C ASP A 80 0.38 -10.80 -11.35
N LYS A 81 -0.62 -11.04 -12.21
CA LYS A 81 -1.75 -10.12 -12.43
C LYS A 81 -2.66 -9.97 -11.20
N ASP A 82 -2.65 -10.92 -10.26
CA ASP A 82 -3.43 -10.78 -9.03
C ASP A 82 -2.77 -9.80 -8.06
N LEU A 83 -1.46 -9.54 -8.22
CA LEU A 83 -0.70 -8.64 -7.37
C LEU A 83 -0.74 -7.19 -7.84
N VAL A 84 -0.95 -6.93 -9.14
CA VAL A 84 -0.98 -5.58 -9.72
C VAL A 84 -2.35 -5.31 -10.32
N GLY A 85 -2.99 -4.20 -9.93
CA GLY A 85 -4.26 -3.77 -10.54
C GLY A 85 -4.07 -2.55 -11.42
N ARG A 86 -5.12 -2.18 -12.16
CA ARG A 86 -5.18 -0.92 -12.93
C ARG A 86 -4.65 0.24 -12.10
N TYR A 87 -3.81 1.05 -12.72
CA TYR A 87 -3.42 2.36 -12.21
C TYR A 87 -3.29 3.36 -13.36
N TYR A 88 -3.31 4.64 -13.01
CA TYR A 88 -3.13 5.74 -13.95
C TYR A 88 -1.79 6.41 -13.63
N THR A 89 -1.02 6.73 -14.67
CA THR A 89 0.25 7.43 -14.52
C THR A 89 0.43 8.44 -15.66
N ARG A 90 1.40 9.33 -15.53
CA ARG A 90 1.80 10.29 -16.57
C ARG A 90 3.12 9.82 -17.15
N ILE A 91 3.19 9.72 -18.47
CA ILE A 91 4.36 9.15 -19.17
C ILE A 91 5.23 10.20 -19.86
N ASP A 92 4.72 11.43 -19.98
CA ASP A 92 5.38 12.55 -20.63
C ASP A 92 4.90 13.89 -20.07
N GLU A 93 5.35 14.98 -20.69
CA GLU A 93 5.06 16.36 -20.29
C GLU A 93 3.64 16.84 -20.66
N SER A 94 2.80 16.00 -21.27
CA SER A 94 1.40 16.35 -21.55
C SER A 94 0.55 16.48 -20.29
N TYR A 95 0.99 15.89 -19.18
CA TYR A 95 0.24 15.71 -17.93
C TYR A 95 -1.04 14.88 -18.06
N GLU A 96 -1.27 14.22 -19.20
CA GLU A 96 -2.41 13.34 -19.41
C GLU A 96 -2.20 11.99 -18.69
N GLU A 97 -3.27 11.48 -18.10
CA GLU A 97 -3.25 10.19 -17.42
C GLU A 97 -3.43 9.04 -18.43
N VAL A 98 -2.48 8.11 -18.42
CA VAL A 98 -2.55 6.87 -19.18
C VAL A 98 -2.83 5.71 -18.24
N ALA A 99 -3.81 4.89 -18.61
CA ALA A 99 -4.12 3.65 -17.91
C ALA A 99 -3.05 2.58 -18.15
N LYS A 100 -2.63 1.92 -17.08
CA LYS A 100 -1.77 0.73 -17.09
C LYS A 100 -2.53 -0.45 -16.48
N ASP A 101 -2.31 -1.65 -17.01
CA ASP A 101 -3.01 -2.90 -16.64
C ASP A 101 -4.52 -2.91 -16.87
N GLU A 102 -5.19 -3.99 -16.50
CA GLU A 102 -6.65 -4.18 -16.65
C GLU A 102 -7.39 -3.86 -15.36
N LEU A 103 -8.66 -3.49 -15.47
CA LEU A 103 -9.54 -3.41 -14.30
C LEU A 103 -9.71 -4.82 -13.72
N ILE A 104 -9.63 -4.91 -12.41
CA ILE A 104 -9.78 -6.16 -11.68
C ILE A 104 -11.11 -6.14 -10.95
N ASP A 105 -11.87 -7.23 -11.07
CA ASP A 105 -13.04 -7.43 -10.25
C ASP A 105 -12.60 -7.81 -8.83
N GLU A 106 -12.50 -6.80 -7.96
CA GLU A 106 -12.14 -6.96 -6.56
C GLU A 106 -13.10 -7.92 -5.82
N SER A 107 -14.37 -8.00 -6.24
CA SER A 107 -15.36 -8.89 -5.61
C SER A 107 -15.10 -10.38 -5.84
N ALA A 108 -14.25 -10.72 -6.81
CA ALA A 108 -13.88 -12.10 -7.10
C ALA A 108 -12.92 -12.71 -6.04
N TYR A 109 -12.25 -11.88 -5.23
CA TYR A 109 -11.21 -12.32 -4.28
C TYR A 109 -11.80 -12.64 -2.90
N THR A 110 -12.53 -13.75 -2.82
CA THR A 110 -13.33 -14.09 -1.63
C THR A 110 -12.66 -15.09 -0.68
N GLU A 111 -11.58 -15.75 -1.09
CA GLU A 111 -10.97 -16.84 -0.31
C GLU A 111 -9.65 -16.43 0.32
N LEU A 112 -9.47 -16.73 1.61
CA LEU A 112 -8.18 -16.58 2.30
C LEU A 112 -7.24 -17.73 1.91
N VAL A 113 -6.01 -17.37 1.54
CA VAL A 113 -4.95 -18.33 1.22
C VAL A 113 -4.56 -19.13 2.47
N ASP A 114 -4.29 -20.42 2.28
CA ASP A 114 -4.20 -21.40 3.37
C ASP A 114 -3.11 -21.09 4.40
N VAL A 115 -1.99 -20.47 3.99
CA VAL A 115 -0.90 -20.10 4.91
C VAL A 115 -1.32 -19.10 5.98
N PHE A 116 -2.35 -18.29 5.72
CA PHE A 116 -2.84 -17.29 6.67
C PHE A 116 -3.87 -17.84 7.65
N LYS A 117 -4.42 -19.03 7.41
CA LYS A 117 -5.41 -19.65 8.30
C LYS A 117 -4.77 -19.99 9.64
N GLY A 118 -5.45 -19.65 10.73
CA GLY A 118 -4.98 -19.78 12.10
C GLY A 118 -4.05 -18.65 12.57
N THR A 119 -3.63 -17.73 11.69
CA THR A 119 -2.77 -16.60 12.06
C THR A 119 -3.57 -15.36 12.43
N TYR A 120 -2.91 -14.33 12.97
CA TYR A 120 -3.58 -13.04 13.23
C TYR A 120 -4.09 -12.36 11.94
N PHE A 121 -3.51 -12.67 10.77
CA PHE A 121 -3.99 -12.16 9.48
C PHE A 121 -5.39 -12.67 9.13
N GLU A 122 -5.76 -13.89 9.51
CA GLU A 122 -7.14 -14.37 9.35
C GLU A 122 -8.12 -13.52 10.16
N ASN A 123 -7.75 -13.13 11.38
CA ASN A 123 -8.57 -12.26 12.22
C ASN A 123 -8.72 -10.86 11.57
N ILE A 124 -7.63 -10.30 11.04
CA ILE A 124 -7.68 -9.03 10.30
C ILE A 124 -8.63 -9.13 9.11
N TYR A 125 -8.50 -10.19 8.31
CA TYR A 125 -9.39 -10.43 7.17
C TYR A 125 -10.86 -10.52 7.59
N LYS A 126 -11.19 -11.30 8.63
CA LYS A 126 -12.56 -11.42 9.15
C LYS A 126 -13.12 -10.08 9.62
N GLU A 127 -12.35 -9.30 10.37
CA GLU A 127 -12.79 -8.00 10.89
C GLU A 127 -13.02 -6.97 9.76
N LEU A 128 -12.15 -6.97 8.74
CA LEU A 128 -12.32 -6.09 7.58
C LEU A 128 -13.53 -6.51 6.73
N SER A 129 -13.65 -7.80 6.41
CA SER A 129 -14.77 -8.34 5.60
C SER A 129 -16.13 -8.22 6.28
N ALA A 130 -16.18 -8.18 7.62
CA ALA A 130 -17.41 -7.91 8.36
C ALA A 130 -17.90 -6.47 8.23
N ARG A 131 -17.05 -5.54 7.77
CA ARG A 131 -17.33 -4.09 7.73
C ARG A 131 -17.32 -3.49 6.34
N TYR A 132 -16.55 -4.09 5.43
CA TYR A 132 -16.29 -3.54 4.11
C TYR A 132 -16.34 -4.64 3.05
N PRO A 133 -16.68 -4.31 1.79
CA PRO A 133 -16.57 -5.23 0.66
C PRO A 133 -15.09 -5.37 0.25
N ILE A 134 -14.31 -6.04 1.09
CA ILE A 134 -12.88 -6.25 0.87
C ILE A 134 -12.69 -7.20 -0.31
N GLY A 135 -11.93 -6.74 -1.31
CA GLY A 135 -11.42 -7.56 -2.39
C GLY A 135 -10.02 -8.06 -2.09
N ARG A 136 -9.05 -7.71 -2.93
CA ARG A 136 -7.66 -8.14 -2.77
C ARG A 136 -7.04 -7.61 -1.50
N VAL A 137 -6.53 -8.54 -0.70
CA VAL A 137 -5.66 -8.27 0.45
C VAL A 137 -4.27 -8.82 0.13
N ARG A 138 -3.24 -8.05 0.43
CA ARG A 138 -1.84 -8.40 0.18
C ARG A 138 -0.94 -7.82 1.27
N ILE A 139 0.10 -8.56 1.61
CA ILE A 139 1.23 -8.04 2.38
C ILE A 139 2.21 -7.45 1.38
N LEU A 140 2.64 -6.23 1.65
CA LEU A 140 3.61 -5.52 0.82
C LEU A 140 4.88 -5.29 1.62
N GLU A 141 6.00 -5.70 1.06
CA GLU A 141 7.34 -5.42 1.54
C GLU A 141 8.08 -4.60 0.48
N LYS A 142 8.97 -3.73 0.96
CA LYS A 142 9.68 -2.80 0.09
C LYS A 142 11.10 -2.61 0.57
N ASP A 143 12.03 -2.68 -0.37
CA ASP A 143 13.45 -2.43 -0.11
C ASP A 143 13.68 -1.02 0.44
N SER A 144 14.78 -0.89 1.20
CA SER A 144 15.23 0.41 1.69
C SER A 144 15.55 1.37 0.54
N PHE A 145 15.28 2.67 0.74
CA PHE A 145 15.53 3.75 -0.23
C PHE A 145 14.78 3.64 -1.56
N ASN A 146 13.53 3.16 -1.50
CA ASN A 146 12.70 2.95 -2.68
C ASN A 146 11.35 3.69 -2.56
N CYS A 147 10.87 4.30 -3.65
CA CYS A 147 9.57 4.95 -3.75
C CYS A 147 8.84 4.53 -5.03
N ASN A 148 7.50 4.50 -5.00
CA ASN A 148 6.75 4.26 -6.23
C ASN A 148 6.77 5.54 -7.05
N SER A 149 6.78 5.42 -8.37
CA SER A 149 6.51 6.55 -9.25
C SER A 149 5.12 7.12 -8.96
N TRP A 150 4.87 8.36 -9.40
CA TRP A 150 3.54 8.94 -9.30
C TRP A 150 2.53 8.06 -10.04
N HIS A 151 1.47 7.69 -9.31
CA HIS A 151 0.34 6.95 -9.86
C HIS A 151 -0.92 7.31 -9.09
N ARG A 152 -2.05 7.08 -9.73
CA ARG A 152 -3.39 7.16 -9.14
C ARG A 152 -4.08 5.83 -9.31
N ASP A 153 -4.55 5.28 -8.22
CA ASP A 153 -5.34 4.06 -8.25
C ASP A 153 -6.84 4.36 -8.48
N PRO A 154 -7.59 3.45 -9.10
CA PRO A 154 -9.03 3.61 -9.29
C PRO A 154 -9.82 3.39 -8.01
N GLU A 155 -9.44 2.39 -7.21
CA GLU A 155 -10.20 1.96 -6.03
C GLU A 155 -9.65 2.56 -4.73
N PRO A 156 -10.51 2.86 -3.73
CA PRO A 156 -10.06 3.21 -2.40
C PRO A 156 -9.33 2.04 -1.73
N ARG A 157 -8.28 2.33 -0.96
CA ARG A 157 -7.42 1.32 -0.32
C ARG A 157 -7.28 1.54 1.17
N ILE A 158 -7.25 0.45 1.93
CA ILE A 158 -6.93 0.43 3.36
C ILE A 158 -5.47 -0.01 3.50
N HIS A 159 -4.65 0.83 4.11
CA HIS A 159 -3.27 0.50 4.45
C HIS A 159 -3.15 0.31 5.97
N ILE A 160 -2.60 -0.83 6.37
CA ILE A 160 -2.24 -1.15 7.76
C ILE A 160 -0.71 -1.23 7.78
N PRO A 161 -0.02 -0.23 8.36
CA PRO A 161 1.44 -0.20 8.45
C PRO A 161 1.99 -1.16 9.51
#